data_AF-A0AAD5NC92-F1
#
_entry.id   AF-A0AAD5NC92-F1
#
_cell.length_a   1.000
_cell.length_b   1.000
_cell.length_c   1.000
_cell.angle_alpha   90.00
_cell.angle_beta   90.00
_cell.angle_gamma   90.00
#
_symmetry.space_group_name_H-M   'P 1'
#
loop_
_entity.id
_entity.type
_entity.pdbx_description
1 polymer ?
#
loop_
_entity_poly.entity_id
_entity_poly.type
_entity_poly.pdbx_seq_one_letter_code
_entity_poly.pdbx_strand_id
1 'polypeptide(L)' 'MELEPGRTRFSKMERIIESGKVRVTVDIGNKMKFTGMGRNYRIAKTTAAKRALKYLKSMEEQKLRDAERIRSAGAD' A
#
# COMPACT_ATOMS: atom_id res chain seq x y z
N MET A 1 1.79 -4.92 -13.76
CA MET A 1 1.18 -5.27 -12.45
C MET A 1 0.20 -4.17 -12.10
N GLU A 2 -1.05 -4.31 -12.51
CA GLU A 2 -2.13 -3.41 -12.10
C GLU A 2 -3.15 -4.25 -11.33
N LEU A 3 -3.06 -4.23 -10.00
CA LEU A 3 -4.18 -4.64 -9.16
C LEU A 3 -5.16 -3.46 -9.14
N GLU A 4 -6.32 -3.65 -9.76
CA GLU A 4 -7.45 -2.73 -9.82
C GLU A 4 -7.15 -1.32 -10.39
N PRO A 5 -7.37 -1.09 -11.70
CA PRO A 5 -7.34 0.25 -12.27
C PRO A 5 -8.45 1.10 -11.62
N GLY A 6 -8.06 2.21 -10.96
CA GLY A 6 -8.99 3.19 -10.37
C GLY A 6 -8.97 3.30 -8.84
N ARG A 7 -8.48 2.28 -8.11
CA ARG A 7 -8.36 2.35 -6.64
C ARG A 7 -7.04 2.95 -6.16
N THR A 8 -6.00 2.92 -6.98
CA THR A 8 -4.64 3.23 -6.53
C THR A 8 -4.08 4.44 -7.25
N ARG A 9 -3.78 5.52 -6.53
CA ARG A 9 -3.25 6.77 -7.09
C ARG A 9 -1.95 7.18 -6.42
N PHE A 10 -0.95 7.54 -7.21
CA PHE A 10 0.23 8.22 -6.70
C PHE A 10 -0.16 9.68 -6.42
N SER A 11 -0.24 10.06 -5.14
CA SER A 11 -0.87 11.33 -4.74
C SER A 11 0.10 12.50 -4.77
N LYS A 12 1.37 12.31 -4.42
CA LYS A 12 2.36 13.42 -4.37
C LYS A 12 3.81 12.93 -4.34
N MET A 13 4.68 13.64 -5.06
CA MET A 13 6.13 13.58 -4.93
C MET A 13 6.61 14.82 -4.17
N GLU A 14 7.45 14.62 -3.15
CA GLU A 14 8.04 15.69 -2.35
C GLU A 14 9.55 15.53 -2.35
N ARG A 15 10.29 16.62 -2.59
CA ARG A 15 11.75 16.64 -2.42
C ARG A 15 12.07 17.22 -1.05
N ILE A 16 12.73 16.43 -0.21
CA ILE A 16 13.17 16.83 1.13
C ILE A 16 14.55 17.45 0.99
N ILE A 17 14.62 18.79 1.06
CA ILE A 17 15.84 19.56 0.81
C ILE A 17 16.95 19.16 1.79
N GLU A 18 16.62 19.08 3.09
CA GLU A 18 17.56 18.75 4.17
C GLU A 18 18.30 17.42 3.96
N SER A 19 17.62 16.41 3.41
CA SER A 19 18.21 15.08 3.19
C SER A 19 18.58 14.78 1.74
N GLY A 20 18.24 15.68 0.81
CA GLY A 20 18.33 15.47 -0.64
C GLY A 20 17.42 14.35 -1.19
N LYS A 21 16.59 13.71 -0.35
CA LYS A 21 15.76 12.56 -0.72
C LYS A 21 14.44 12.98 -1.37
N VAL A 22 13.90 12.08 -2.17
CA VAL A 22 12.54 12.14 -2.70
C VAL A 22 11.64 11.25 -1.85
N ARG A 23 10.49 11.78 -1.44
CA ARG A 23 9.36 11.04 -0.87
C ARG A 23 8.24 10.94 -1.90
N VAL A 24 7.64 9.77 -2.02
CA VAL A 24 6.44 9.53 -2.85
C VAL A 24 5.37 8.91 -1.97
N THR A 25 4.14 9.41 -2.11
CA THR A 25 2.96 8.87 -1.43
C THR A 25 2.05 8.18 -2.43
N VAL A 26 1.62 6.97 -2.07
CA VAL A 26 0.62 6.15 -2.77
C VAL A 26 -0.64 6.13 -1.92
N ASP A 27 -1.76 6.47 -2.51
CA ASP A 27 -3.09 6.32 -1.93
C ASP A 27 -3.76 5.08 -2.52
N ILE A 28 -4.30 4.21 -1.67
CA ILE A 28 -5.07 3.02 -2.04
C ILE A 28 -6.48 3.19 -1.49
N GLY A 29 -7.41 3.55 -2.36
CA GLY A 29 -8.72 4.07 -1.99
C GLY A 29 -8.62 5.37 -1.20
N ASN A 30 -9.75 5.94 -0.77
CA ASN A 30 -9.76 7.15 0.07
C ASN A 30 -9.42 6.87 1.55
N LYS A 31 -8.70 5.78 1.85
CA LYS A 31 -8.53 5.27 3.22
C LYS A 31 -7.10 4.93 3.60
N MET A 32 -6.20 4.64 2.65
CA MET A 32 -4.90 4.06 2.97
C MET A 32 -3.77 4.75 2.22
N LYS A 33 -2.81 5.32 2.97
CA LYS A 33 -1.66 6.04 2.40
C LYS A 33 -0.36 5.34 2.76
N PHE A 34 0.48 5.12 1.76
CA PHE A 34 1.81 4.53 1.91
C PHE A 34 2.86 5.46 1.35
N THR A 35 3.95 5.64 2.10
CA THR A 35 5.07 6.48 1.67
C THR A 35 6.31 5.64 1.39
N GLY A 36 7.08 6.07 0.40
CA GLY A 36 8.38 5.53 0.07
C GLY A 36 9.38 6.67 -0.15
N MET A 37 10.62 6.48 0.31
CA MET A 37 11.69 7.46 0.11
C MET A 37 12.83 6.84 -0.70
N GLY A 38 13.57 7.68 -1.43
CA GLY A 38 14.75 7.27 -2.18
C GLY A 38 15.55 8.44 -2.70
N ARG A 39 16.74 8.17 -3.24
CA ARG A 39 17.59 9.18 -3.92
C ARG A 39 16.93 9.80 -5.16
N ASN A 40 15.91 9.14 -5.71
CA ASN A 40 15.14 9.63 -6.86
C ASN A 40 13.69 9.12 -6.82
N TYR A 41 12.87 9.65 -7.72
CA TYR A 41 11.46 9.29 -7.85
C TYR A 41 11.24 7.79 -8.06
N ARG A 42 12.03 7.14 -8.91
CA ARG A 42 11.86 5.72 -9.25
C ARG A 42 12.00 4.83 -8.02
N ILE A 43 13.05 5.05 -7.22
CA ILE A 43 13.28 4.28 -5.98
C ILE A 43 12.18 4.58 -4.96
N ALA A 44 11.83 5.85 -4.77
CA ALA A 44 10.77 6.24 -3.85
C ALA A 44 9.41 5.62 -4.24
N LYS A 45 9.06 5.64 -5.52
CA LYS A 45 7.85 5.04 -6.10
C LYS A 45 7.82 3.53 -5.87
N THR A 46 8.90 2.82 -6.20
CA THR A 46 8.99 1.36 -6.01
C THR A 46 8.89 1.00 -4.54
N THR A 47 9.54 1.73 -3.64
CA THR A 47 9.45 1.51 -2.20
C THR A 47 8.02 1.70 -1.69
N ALA A 48 7.34 2.77 -2.12
CA ALA A 48 5.96 3.03 -1.73
C ALA A 48 5.01 1.93 -2.24
N ALA A 49 5.17 1.52 -3.51
CA ALA A 49 4.38 0.46 -4.12
C ALA A 49 4.63 -0.92 -3.46
N LYS A 50 5.88 -1.25 -3.11
CA LYS A 50 6.22 -2.49 -2.42
C LYS A 50 5.56 -2.56 -1.04
N ARG A 51 5.56 -1.45 -0.29
CA ARG A 51 4.88 -1.35 1.01
C ARG A 51 3.37 -1.52 0.88
N ALA A 52 2.76 -0.83 -0.09
CA ALA A 52 1.36 -0.97 -0.45
C ALA A 52 0.98 -2.42 -0.76
N LEU A 53 1.71 -3.08 -1.67
CA LEU A 53 1.43 -4.47 -2.06
C LEU A 53 1.59 -5.46 -0.91
N LYS A 54 2.61 -5.29 -0.05
CA LYS A 54 2.80 -6.15 1.12
C LYS A 54 1.61 -6.07 2.07
N TYR A 55 1.10 -4.86 2.30
CA TYR A 55 -0.06 -4.65 3.17
C TYR A 55 -1.34 -5.24 2.56
N LEU A 56 -1.57 -5.05 1.26
CA LEU A 56 -2.74 -5.61 0.58
C LEU A 56 -2.78 -7.14 0.69
N LYS A 57 -1.63 -7.81 0.51
CA LYS A 57 -1.53 -9.27 0.69
C LYS A 57 -1.85 -9.71 2.12
N SER A 58 -1.29 -9.03 3.13
CA SER A 58 -1.60 -9.38 4.53
C SER A 58 -3.07 -9.17 4.88
N MET A 59 -3.72 -8.15 4.31
CA MET A 59 -5.15 -7.91 4.49
C MET A 59 -6.01 -8.99 3.83
N GLU A 60 -5.62 -9.47 2.66
CA GLU A 60 -6.32 -10.55 1.95
C GLU A 60 -6.23 -11.86 2.75
N GLU A 61 -5.05 -12.21 3.25
CA GLU A 61 -4.87 -13.38 4.12
C GLU A 61 -5.67 -13.25 5.43
N GLN A 62 -5.72 -12.05 6.01
CA GLN A 62 -6.50 -11.83 7.23
C GLN A 62 -8.00 -11.98 6.98
N LYS A 63 -8.52 -11.42 5.88
CA LYS A 63 -9.92 -11.61 5.49
C LYS A 63 -10.27 -13.08 5.29
N LEU A 64 -9.35 -13.87 4.71
CA LEU A 64 -9.57 -15.31 4.52
C LEU A 64 -9.68 -16.04 5.87
N ARG A 65 -8.76 -15.75 6.80
CA ARG A 65 -8.79 -16.31 8.17
C ARG A 65 -10.05 -15.91 8.94
N ASP A 66 -10.44 -14.64 8.85
CA ASP A 66 -11.66 -14.15 9.52
C ASP A 66 -12.91 -14.81 8.93
N ALA A 67 -12.98 -15.01 7.61
CA ALA A 67 -14.08 -15.71 6.96
C ALA A 67 -14.16 -17.20 7.35
N GLU A 68 -13.02 -17.87 7.53
CA GLU A 68 -12.97 -19.23 8.08
C GLU A 68 -13.48 -19.28 9.52
N ARG A 69 -13.06 -18.34 10.37
CA ARG A 69 -13.52 -18.26 11.77
C ARG A 69 -15.02 -18.01 11.90
N ILE A 70 -15.58 -17.15 11.04
CA ILE A 70 -17.03 -16.89 11.02
C ILE A 70 -17.79 -18.16 10.61
N ARG A 71 -17.30 -18.88 9.59
CA ARG A 71 -17.90 -20.16 9.17
C ARG A 71 -17.85 -21.23 10.26
N SER A 72 -16.75 -21.33 11.01
CA SER A 72 -16.65 -22.30 12.11
C SER A 72 -17.49 -21.93 13.33
N ALA A 73 -17.76 -20.64 13.58
CA ALA A 73 -18.52 -20.18 14.74
C ALA A 73 -20.04 -20.16 14.55
N GLY A 74 -20.54 -20.33 13.31
CA GLY A 74 -21.98 -20.40 13.00
C GLY A 74 -22.51 -21.83 12.81
N ALA A 75 -21.73 -22.85 13.18
CA ALA A 75 -22.06 -24.26 13.01
C ALA A 75 -22.46 -24.99 14.30
N ASP A 76 -22.69 -24.26 15.39
CA ASP A 76 -23.27 -24.74 16.67
C ASP A 76 -24.73 -24.28 16.82
#